data_AF-A0AAV8EZ11-F1
#
_entry.id   AF-A0AAV8EZ11-F1
#
_cell.length_a   1.000
_cell.length_b   1.000
_cell.length_c   1.000
_cell.angle_alpha   90.00
_cell.angle_beta   90.00
_cell.angle_gamma   90.00
#
_symmetry.space_group_name_H-M   'P 1'
#
loop_
_entity.id
_entity.type
_entity.pdbx_description
1 polymer ?
#
loop_
_entity_poly.entity_id
_entity_poly.type
_entity_poly.pdbx_seq_one_letter_code
_entity_poly.pdbx_strand_id
1 'polypeptide(L)'
;MPLYRKRRRMELTAAALLATSLFFSNLFTVLSILDPVDFLALQSIRKSLDDMPGSNFFEAWDFTADPCGFPGVFCAGDRVQALALGDPRAGSPGLMGRLDPAIGRLSALSELSLVPGRVTGSIPDTIASLTNLRFLALSKNFLSGSVPDSIGSLSNLHTLDLSFNQLTGTIPQSIANLPSLANLVLCHNQLSGSIPQFPESSPLLRLDLKHNQITSQVPNLPSTLQYLSLSSNQLTGQVDSILVKLNGLNFLDLAMNQLEGPIPPSIFTYPLKSLQLQRNLFDGTLGPENEVQIPLVDLSFNRLWGPISPLLASVSQLYLNNNRFTGEVPARLVQELMGSGRMQVLYLQHNFLTGIEISPASSVSLPTGASLCLQFNCMVPPVGTPCPLKAGTQKTRPADQCPDWRG
;
A
#
# COMPACT_ATOMS: atom_id res chain seq x y z
N MET A 1 19.58 -38.39 -50.68
CA MET A 1 20.47 -39.53 -50.94
C MET A 1 21.74 -39.02 -51.60
N PRO A 2 22.92 -39.50 -51.21
CA PRO A 2 24.15 -38.72 -51.29
C PRO A 2 25.12 -39.21 -52.38
N LEU A 3 26.22 -38.47 -52.52
CA LEU A 3 27.54 -38.86 -53.06
C LEU A 3 27.68 -38.96 -54.58
N TYR A 4 28.63 -38.21 -55.16
CA TYR A 4 29.98 -38.79 -55.34
C TYR A 4 31.07 -37.75 -55.66
N ARG A 5 32.20 -37.93 -54.97
CA ARG A 5 33.49 -37.22 -55.04
C ARG A 5 34.37 -37.72 -56.19
N LYS A 6 35.29 -36.84 -56.64
CA LYS A 6 36.76 -37.02 -56.94
C LYS A 6 37.13 -36.18 -58.18
N ARG A 7 38.31 -35.57 -58.37
CA ARG A 7 39.63 -35.52 -57.69
C ARG A 7 40.49 -34.43 -58.38
N ARG A 8 41.37 -33.73 -57.62
CA ARG A 8 42.76 -33.24 -57.90
C ARG A 8 43.00 -32.32 -59.12
N ARG A 9 43.94 -31.36 -59.17
CA ARG A 9 45.01 -30.76 -58.33
C ARG A 9 45.36 -29.43 -59.07
N MET A 10 45.34 -28.26 -58.42
CA MET A 10 46.51 -27.48 -57.97
C MET A 10 47.28 -26.72 -59.08
N GLU A 11 47.05 -25.40 -59.23
CA GLU A 11 48.06 -24.41 -59.69
C GLU A 11 47.73 -22.96 -59.25
N LEU A 12 48.75 -22.31 -58.66
CA LEU A 12 49.15 -20.89 -58.64
C LEU A 12 48.18 -19.72 -58.30
N THR A 13 48.39 -19.21 -57.08
CA THR A 13 48.60 -17.79 -56.68
C THR A 13 48.25 -16.66 -57.65
N ALA A 14 47.37 -15.76 -57.22
CA ALA A 14 47.37 -14.35 -57.64
C ALA A 14 47.23 -13.45 -56.41
N ALA A 15 48.36 -12.89 -55.98
CA ALA A 15 48.44 -11.78 -55.04
C ALA A 15 48.61 -10.47 -55.84
N ALA A 16 47.89 -9.46 -55.38
CA ALA A 16 48.19 -8.02 -55.49
C ALA A 16 48.34 -7.37 -56.88
N LEU A 17 47.37 -6.50 -57.20
CA LEU A 17 47.66 -5.17 -57.74
C LEU A 17 46.72 -4.15 -57.07
N LEU A 18 47.37 -3.13 -56.49
CA LEU A 18 46.81 -1.98 -55.78
C LEU A 18 46.09 -1.01 -56.71
N ALA A 19 45.04 -0.34 -56.22
CA ALA A 19 44.98 1.14 -56.15
C ALA A 19 43.63 1.62 -55.57
N THR A 20 43.67 2.00 -54.29
CA THR A 20 43.12 3.25 -53.72
C THR A 20 41.82 3.84 -54.29
N SER A 21 40.74 3.73 -53.51
CA SER A 21 39.88 4.89 -53.23
C SER A 21 39.43 4.84 -51.76
N LEU A 22 40.04 5.73 -50.97
CA LEU A 22 39.51 6.18 -49.70
C LEU A 22 38.22 6.94 -50.01
N PHE A 23 37.08 6.34 -49.70
CA PHE A 23 35.87 7.10 -49.39
C PHE A 23 35.47 6.77 -47.97
N PHE A 24 35.88 7.66 -47.07
CA PHE A 24 35.16 7.91 -45.84
C PHE A 24 33.72 8.29 -46.22
N SER A 25 32.78 7.37 -46.03
CA SER A 25 31.38 7.75 -45.82
C SER A 25 31.04 7.33 -44.40
N ASN A 26 31.19 8.31 -43.52
CA ASN A 26 30.76 8.34 -42.12
C ASN A 26 29.60 7.38 -41.85
N LEU A 27 29.78 6.47 -40.89
CA LEU A 27 28.67 6.17 -39.98
C LEU A 27 28.37 7.48 -39.25
N PHE A 28 27.52 8.33 -39.84
CA PHE A 28 26.73 9.25 -39.04
C PHE A 28 25.77 8.35 -38.26
N THR A 29 26.16 7.96 -37.04
CA THR A 29 25.17 7.88 -35.98
C THR A 29 24.58 9.29 -35.92
N VAL A 30 23.43 9.49 -36.56
CA VAL A 30 22.64 10.69 -36.33
C VAL A 30 22.32 10.62 -34.85
N LEU A 31 23.03 11.41 -34.04
CA LEU A 31 22.53 11.81 -32.72
C LEU A 31 21.17 12.43 -33.03
N SER A 32 20.11 11.67 -32.81
CA SER A 32 18.75 12.18 -32.93
C SER A 32 18.63 13.26 -31.87
N ILE A 33 18.81 14.50 -32.29
CA ILE A 33 18.64 15.68 -31.42
C ILE A 33 17.24 15.57 -30.82
N LEU A 34 17.16 15.65 -29.49
CA LEU A 34 15.89 15.61 -28.77
C LEU A 34 14.90 16.62 -29.38
N ASP A 35 13.63 16.21 -29.48
CA ASP A 35 12.55 17.02 -30.00
C ASP A 35 12.54 18.41 -29.31
N PRO A 36 12.41 19.52 -30.07
CA PRO A 36 12.51 20.87 -29.51
C PRO A 36 11.48 21.16 -28.41
N VAL A 37 10.30 20.53 -28.45
CA VAL A 37 9.28 20.70 -27.40
C VAL A 37 9.73 20.03 -26.12
N ASP A 38 10.26 18.81 -26.21
CA ASP A 38 10.77 18.07 -25.06
C ASP A 38 12.00 18.77 -24.47
N PHE A 39 12.91 19.26 -25.31
CA PHE A 39 14.08 20.04 -24.90
C PHE A 39 13.68 21.28 -24.08
N LEU A 40 12.75 22.10 -24.60
CA LEU A 40 12.27 23.29 -23.90
C LEU A 40 11.50 22.95 -22.62
N ALA A 41 10.78 21.84 -22.60
CA ALA A 41 10.10 21.36 -21.40
C ALA A 41 11.09 20.98 -20.30
N LEU A 42 12.17 20.25 -20.63
CA LEU A 42 13.24 19.92 -19.67
C LEU A 42 13.92 21.18 -19.12
N GLN A 43 14.15 22.21 -19.95
CA GLN A 43 14.68 23.50 -19.48
C GLN A 43 13.75 24.17 -18.45
N SER A 44 12.44 24.17 -18.71
CA SER A 44 11.44 24.72 -17.78
C SER A 44 11.42 23.94 -16.45
N ILE A 45 11.43 22.61 -16.54
CA ILE A 45 11.46 21.72 -15.37
C ILE A 45 12.70 21.99 -14.53
N ARG A 46 13.89 22.02 -15.15
CA ARG A 46 15.15 22.34 -14.47
C ARG A 46 15.11 23.69 -13.75
N LYS A 47 14.46 24.69 -14.35
CA LYS A 47 14.36 26.03 -13.77
C LYS A 47 13.38 26.09 -12.58
N SER A 48 12.40 25.20 -12.55
CA SER A 48 11.36 25.14 -11.50
C SER A 48 11.74 24.33 -10.26
N LEU A 49 12.76 23.49 -10.39
CA LEU A 49 13.22 22.57 -9.36
C LEU A 49 14.68 22.83 -9.04
N ASP A 50 15.00 22.72 -7.75
CA ASP A 50 16.33 22.93 -7.23
C ASP A 50 16.80 21.71 -6.45
N ASP A 51 18.12 21.50 -6.48
CA ASP A 51 18.81 20.53 -5.66
C ASP A 51 18.65 20.87 -4.17
N MET A 52 18.25 19.89 -3.34
CA MET A 52 18.36 20.07 -1.89
C MET A 52 19.83 20.17 -1.46
N PRO A 53 20.15 20.74 -0.28
CA PRO A 53 21.51 20.74 0.22
C PRO A 53 22.13 19.33 0.24
N GLY A 54 23.30 19.18 -0.40
CA GLY A 54 23.99 17.90 -0.58
C GLY A 54 23.56 17.10 -1.82
N SER A 55 22.64 17.63 -2.63
CA SER A 55 22.29 17.09 -3.94
C SER A 55 23.15 17.70 -5.03
N ASN A 56 23.47 16.90 -6.04
CA ASN A 56 24.07 17.35 -7.29
C ASN A 56 23.37 16.76 -8.53
N PHE A 57 22.09 16.40 -8.40
CA PHE A 57 21.30 15.80 -9.47
C PHE A 57 21.31 16.64 -10.74
N PHE A 58 21.13 17.95 -10.60
CA PHE A 58 21.05 18.87 -11.72
C PHE A 58 22.41 19.41 -12.17
N GLU A 59 23.52 19.02 -11.52
CA GLU A 59 24.86 19.44 -11.91
C GLU A 59 25.20 19.00 -13.34
N ALA A 60 24.76 17.79 -13.73
CA ALA A 60 25.00 17.21 -15.05
C ALA A 60 23.98 17.67 -16.12
N TRP A 61 22.95 18.43 -15.76
CA TRP A 61 21.95 18.95 -16.70
C TRP A 61 22.50 20.19 -17.42
N ASP A 62 23.53 19.98 -18.25
CA ASP A 62 24.08 20.99 -19.13
C ASP A 62 23.41 20.92 -20.51
N PHE A 63 22.54 21.89 -20.80
CA PHE A 63 21.85 22.03 -22.10
C PHE A 63 22.80 22.41 -23.27
N THR A 64 24.09 22.52 -22.95
CA THR A 64 25.27 22.06 -23.68
C THR A 64 25.15 20.88 -24.63
N ALA A 65 24.66 19.80 -24.03
CA ALA A 65 24.74 18.44 -24.52
C ALA A 65 23.34 17.88 -24.80
N ASP A 66 23.28 16.66 -25.31
CA ASP A 66 22.03 15.94 -25.52
C ASP A 66 21.36 15.60 -24.17
N PRO A 67 20.14 16.13 -23.89
CA PRO A 67 19.46 15.87 -22.62
C PRO A 67 19.12 14.40 -22.39
N CYS A 68 19.12 13.56 -23.42
CA CYS A 68 18.94 12.12 -23.26
C CYS A 68 20.09 11.44 -22.47
N GLY A 69 21.21 12.13 -22.28
CA GLY A 69 22.30 11.72 -21.38
C GLY A 69 22.17 12.24 -19.95
N PHE A 70 21.17 13.09 -19.65
CA PHE A 70 21.02 13.65 -18.32
C PHE A 70 20.56 12.60 -17.31
N PRO A 71 21.04 12.66 -16.06
CA PRO A 71 20.55 11.78 -15.03
C PRO A 71 19.03 11.88 -14.87
N GLY A 72 18.37 10.72 -14.90
CA GLY A 72 16.92 10.61 -14.77
C GLY A 72 16.13 10.88 -16.05
N VAL A 73 16.76 11.27 -17.17
CA VAL A 73 16.08 11.43 -18.47
C VAL A 73 16.33 10.19 -19.32
N PHE A 74 15.26 9.54 -19.78
CA PHE A 74 15.35 8.38 -20.65
C PHE A 74 14.54 8.62 -21.92
N CYS A 75 15.20 8.53 -23.06
CA CYS A 75 14.59 8.81 -24.37
C CYS A 75 14.35 7.54 -25.18
N ALA A 76 13.33 7.58 -26.04
CA ALA A 76 13.12 6.62 -27.12
C ALA A 76 13.11 7.39 -28.44
N GLY A 77 14.19 7.24 -29.22
CA GLY A 77 14.43 8.13 -30.36
C GLY A 77 14.71 9.55 -29.88
N ASP A 78 13.99 10.53 -30.45
CA ASP A 78 14.08 11.95 -30.13
C ASP A 78 13.09 12.41 -29.06
N ARG A 79 12.38 11.50 -28.39
CA ARG A 79 11.34 11.84 -27.40
C ARG A 79 11.68 11.34 -26.01
N VAL A 80 11.35 12.11 -24.97
CA VAL A 80 11.48 11.69 -23.57
C VAL A 80 10.39 10.69 -23.24
N GLN A 81 10.80 9.46 -22.92
CA GLN A 81 9.91 8.34 -22.60
C GLN A 81 9.75 8.15 -21.09
N ALA A 82 10.81 8.35 -20.31
CA ALA A 82 10.73 8.31 -18.86
C ALA A 82 11.52 9.45 -18.23
N LEU A 83 10.98 9.98 -17.14
CA LEU A 83 11.58 11.06 -16.37
C LEU A 83 11.56 10.71 -14.88
N ALA A 84 12.74 10.50 -14.30
CA ALA A 84 12.97 10.19 -12.90
C ALA A 84 13.69 11.37 -12.23
N LEU A 85 12.90 12.31 -11.70
CA LEU A 85 13.39 13.53 -11.08
C LEU A 85 14.01 13.24 -9.71
N GLY A 86 15.30 13.56 -9.58
CA GLY A 86 16.06 13.38 -8.36
C GLY A 86 16.50 11.95 -8.09
N ASP A 87 16.73 11.12 -9.11
CA ASP A 87 17.22 9.73 -8.96
C ASP A 87 18.37 9.63 -7.91
N PRO A 88 18.26 8.82 -6.84
CA PRO A 88 19.28 8.78 -5.79
C PRO A 88 20.61 8.23 -6.30
N ARG A 89 20.60 7.43 -7.39
CA ARG A 89 21.81 6.91 -8.05
C ARG A 89 22.63 8.02 -8.71
N ALA A 90 22.00 9.16 -8.97
CA ALA A 90 22.63 10.35 -9.52
C ALA A 90 23.04 11.37 -8.45
N GLY A 91 23.16 10.95 -7.18
CA GLY A 91 23.65 11.82 -6.10
C GLY A 91 22.58 12.71 -5.48
N SER A 92 21.30 12.37 -5.64
CA SER A 92 20.18 13.15 -5.12
C SER A 92 19.67 12.62 -3.77
N PRO A 93 19.86 13.33 -2.65
CA PRO A 93 19.07 13.15 -1.43
C PRO A 93 17.62 13.66 -1.58
N GLY A 94 17.29 14.33 -2.69
CA GLY A 94 15.95 14.82 -3.05
C GLY A 94 15.96 16.23 -3.67
N LEU A 95 14.81 16.66 -4.18
CA LEU A 95 14.62 17.97 -4.83
C LEU A 95 13.69 18.88 -4.03
N MET A 96 13.76 20.18 -4.28
CA MET A 96 12.79 21.19 -3.82
C MET A 96 12.28 22.04 -4.99
N GLY A 97 11.33 22.94 -4.72
CA GLY A 97 10.72 23.81 -5.74
C GLY A 97 9.28 23.42 -6.02
N ARG A 98 8.85 23.49 -7.29
CA ARG A 98 7.48 23.17 -7.73
C ARG A 98 7.50 22.40 -9.04
N LEU A 99 6.46 21.59 -9.28
CA LEU A 99 6.27 20.94 -10.57
C LEU A 99 5.86 21.96 -11.64
N ASP A 100 6.67 22.11 -12.69
CA ASP A 100 6.36 23.01 -13.79
C ASP A 100 5.27 22.44 -14.71
N PRO A 101 4.27 23.23 -15.14
CA PRO A 101 3.25 22.77 -16.10
C PRO A 101 3.82 22.29 -17.43
N ALA A 102 5.04 22.68 -17.82
CA ALA A 102 5.68 22.20 -19.03
C ALA A 102 5.94 20.69 -19.04
N ILE A 103 5.88 20.00 -17.88
CA ILE A 103 5.88 18.53 -17.81
C ILE A 103 4.84 17.94 -18.76
N GLY A 104 3.65 18.55 -18.85
CA GLY A 104 2.57 18.10 -19.75
C GLY A 104 2.89 18.19 -21.25
N ARG A 105 4.01 18.82 -21.64
CA ARG A 105 4.46 18.91 -23.03
C ARG A 105 5.28 17.70 -23.49
N LEU A 106 5.75 16.86 -22.57
CA LEU A 106 6.49 15.63 -22.85
C LEU A 106 5.56 14.53 -23.36
N SER A 107 4.98 14.70 -24.55
CA SER A 107 3.83 13.90 -25.00
C SER A 107 4.09 12.39 -25.17
N ALA A 108 5.36 11.98 -25.25
CA ALA A 108 5.77 10.57 -25.32
C ALA A 108 5.99 9.93 -23.94
N LEU A 109 5.89 10.70 -22.85
CA LEU A 109 6.22 10.25 -21.51
C LEU A 109 5.29 9.13 -21.06
N SER A 110 5.88 7.97 -20.74
CA SER A 110 5.19 6.81 -20.18
C SER A 110 5.44 6.62 -18.70
N GLU A 111 6.53 7.18 -18.16
CA GLU A 111 6.86 7.08 -16.74
C GLU A 111 7.34 8.42 -16.19
N LEU A 112 6.70 8.89 -15.12
CA LEU A 112 7.11 10.06 -14.36
C LEU A 112 7.26 9.68 -12.90
N SER A 113 8.46 9.86 -12.36
CA SER A 113 8.72 9.69 -10.94
C SER A 113 9.46 10.89 -10.36
N LEU A 114 9.15 11.21 -9.12
CA LEU A 114 9.85 12.18 -8.31
C LEU A 114 10.26 11.50 -7.00
N VAL A 115 11.54 11.61 -6.64
CA VAL A 115 12.02 11.04 -5.38
C VAL A 115 11.50 11.79 -4.16
N PRO A 116 11.58 11.17 -2.95
CA PRO A 116 11.27 11.87 -1.72
C PRO A 116 12.08 13.16 -1.57
N GLY A 117 11.43 14.25 -1.16
CA GLY A 117 12.04 15.57 -1.16
C GLY A 117 11.17 16.63 -0.50
N ARG A 118 11.33 17.87 -0.96
CA ARG A 118 10.62 19.06 -0.48
C ARG A 118 9.92 19.81 -1.62
N VAL A 119 9.48 19.11 -2.65
CA VAL A 119 8.71 19.74 -3.73
C VAL A 119 7.33 20.14 -3.19
N THR A 120 6.93 21.37 -3.49
CA THR A 120 5.70 22.03 -3.01
C THR A 120 4.79 22.41 -4.16
N GLY A 121 3.62 22.99 -3.84
CA GLY A 121 2.65 23.45 -4.84
C GLY A 121 1.71 22.35 -5.28
N SER A 122 0.85 22.66 -6.25
CA SER A 122 -0.15 21.71 -6.77
C SER A 122 0.41 20.83 -7.89
N ILE A 123 -0.24 19.69 -8.11
CA ILE A 123 -0.05 18.89 -9.31
C ILE A 123 -0.62 19.70 -10.48
N PRO A 124 0.16 20.02 -11.53
CA PRO A 124 -0.35 20.79 -12.67
C PRO A 124 -1.42 20.03 -13.46
N ASP A 125 -2.52 20.68 -13.82
CA ASP A 125 -3.59 20.06 -14.63
C ASP A 125 -3.11 19.57 -16.00
N THR A 126 -2.01 20.14 -16.50
CA THR A 126 -1.35 19.75 -17.76
C THR A 126 -0.81 18.33 -17.73
N ILE A 127 -0.70 17.69 -16.57
CA ILE A 127 -0.33 16.26 -16.46
C ILE A 127 -1.29 15.37 -17.26
N ALA A 128 -2.55 15.81 -17.43
CA ALA A 128 -3.58 15.15 -18.21
C ALA A 128 -3.29 15.07 -19.72
N SER A 129 -2.32 15.85 -20.22
CA SER A 129 -1.85 15.79 -21.61
C SER A 129 -0.92 14.61 -21.88
N LEU A 130 -0.43 13.93 -20.84
CA LEU A 130 0.48 12.80 -20.94
C LEU A 130 -0.27 11.49 -21.20
N THR A 131 -0.97 11.40 -22.34
CA THR A 131 -1.87 10.27 -22.63
C THR A 131 -1.19 8.90 -22.72
N ASN A 132 0.14 8.85 -22.86
CA ASN A 132 0.95 7.63 -22.83
C ASN A 132 1.39 7.21 -21.43
N LEU A 133 1.11 8.02 -20.39
CA LEU A 133 1.59 7.80 -19.04
C LEU A 133 1.01 6.52 -18.44
N ARG A 134 1.89 5.63 -17.99
CA ARG A 134 1.60 4.35 -17.34
C ARG A 134 1.92 4.36 -15.86
N PHE A 135 2.94 5.11 -15.48
CA PHE A 135 3.41 5.21 -14.10
C PHE A 135 3.58 6.67 -13.70
N LEU A 136 2.86 7.09 -12.66
CA LEU A 136 2.99 8.40 -12.04
C LEU A 136 3.23 8.23 -10.54
N ALA A 137 4.45 8.53 -10.08
CA ALA A 137 4.80 8.45 -8.66
C ALA A 137 5.42 9.76 -8.17
N LEU A 138 4.70 10.48 -7.32
CA LEU A 138 5.09 11.78 -6.75
C LEU A 138 5.09 11.74 -5.21
N SER A 139 5.30 10.56 -4.62
CA SER A 139 5.13 10.34 -3.19
C SER A 139 6.23 10.97 -2.33
N LYS A 140 5.93 11.17 -1.04
CA LYS A 140 6.87 11.68 -0.01
C LYS A 140 7.45 13.06 -0.33
N ASN A 141 6.57 13.99 -0.68
CA ASN A 141 6.89 15.40 -0.92
C ASN A 141 5.90 16.29 -0.12
N PHE A 142 5.84 17.57 -0.45
CA PHE A 142 4.90 18.53 0.15
C PHE A 142 3.92 19.07 -0.89
N LEU A 143 3.51 18.24 -1.85
CA LEU A 143 2.50 18.62 -2.83
C LEU A 143 1.17 18.89 -2.13
N SER A 144 0.48 19.94 -2.53
CA SER A 144 -0.70 20.50 -1.86
C SER A 144 -1.83 20.80 -2.86
N GLY A 145 -3.01 21.15 -2.38
CA GLY A 145 -4.17 21.39 -3.24
C GLY A 145 -4.87 20.08 -3.62
N SER A 146 -5.82 20.15 -4.56
CA SER A 146 -6.62 18.99 -4.98
C SER A 146 -5.88 18.10 -5.96
N VAL A 147 -6.25 16.82 -5.97
CA VAL A 147 -5.94 15.92 -7.10
C VAL A 147 -6.75 16.41 -8.31
N PRO A 148 -6.12 16.77 -9.44
CA PRO A 148 -6.84 17.28 -10.61
C PRO A 148 -7.82 16.24 -11.17
N ASP A 149 -9.06 16.66 -11.43
CA ASP A 149 -10.09 15.82 -12.10
C ASP A 149 -9.61 15.32 -13.48
N SER A 150 -8.74 16.11 -14.12
CA SER A 150 -8.16 15.84 -15.43
C SER A 150 -7.28 14.58 -15.46
N ILE A 151 -6.81 14.06 -14.32
CA ILE A 151 -6.09 12.77 -14.25
C ILE A 151 -6.91 11.62 -14.86
N GLY A 152 -8.24 11.72 -14.86
CA GLY A 152 -9.12 10.76 -15.52
C GLY A 152 -8.96 10.64 -17.04
N SER A 153 -8.19 11.51 -17.70
CA SER A 153 -7.87 11.39 -19.14
C SER A 153 -6.74 10.39 -19.42
N LEU A 154 -5.99 9.96 -18.40
CA LEU A 154 -4.79 9.14 -18.53
C LEU A 154 -5.15 7.66 -18.72
N SER A 155 -5.75 7.31 -19.85
CA SER A 155 -6.32 5.99 -20.12
C SER A 155 -5.33 4.82 -20.01
N ASN A 156 -4.03 5.09 -20.20
CA ASN A 156 -2.96 4.11 -20.07
C ASN A 156 -2.36 4.02 -18.66
N LEU A 157 -2.85 4.80 -17.69
CA LEU A 157 -2.27 4.86 -16.35
C LEU A 157 -2.52 3.55 -15.60
N HIS A 158 -1.44 2.87 -15.23
CA HIS A 158 -1.48 1.62 -14.48
C HIS A 158 -1.26 1.85 -12.97
N THR A 159 -0.40 2.80 -12.63
CA THR A 159 -0.06 3.12 -11.24
C THR A 159 -0.07 4.62 -11.01
N LEU A 160 -0.82 5.03 -9.99
CA LEU A 160 -0.83 6.38 -9.45
C LEU A 160 -0.45 6.33 -7.96
N ASP A 161 0.73 6.85 -7.64
CA ASP A 161 1.20 7.01 -6.26
C ASP A 161 1.42 8.49 -5.93
N LEU A 162 0.53 9.04 -5.11
CA LEU A 162 0.61 10.41 -4.58
C LEU A 162 0.72 10.40 -3.04
N SER A 163 1.12 9.27 -2.46
CA SER A 163 1.14 9.10 -1.00
C SER A 163 2.13 10.01 -0.29
N PHE A 164 1.92 10.27 1.01
CA PHE A 164 2.78 11.11 1.84
C PHE A 164 2.99 12.51 1.25
N ASN A 165 1.88 13.22 1.02
CA ASN A 165 1.86 14.61 0.58
C ASN A 165 0.87 15.41 1.47
N GLN A 166 0.50 16.61 1.05
CA GLN A 166 -0.47 17.49 1.72
C GLN A 166 -1.70 17.72 0.83
N LEU A 167 -2.08 16.73 0.01
CA LEU A 167 -3.21 16.86 -0.91
C LEU A 167 -4.54 16.94 -0.15
N THR A 168 -5.40 17.85 -0.56
CA THR A 168 -6.69 18.18 0.07
C THR A 168 -7.85 17.95 -0.89
N GLY A 169 -9.09 18.10 -0.44
CA GLY A 169 -10.28 17.98 -1.30
C GLY A 169 -10.64 16.51 -1.59
N THR A 170 -11.48 16.29 -2.59
CA THR A 170 -12.01 14.95 -2.91
C THR A 170 -11.09 14.16 -3.84
N ILE A 171 -11.21 12.84 -3.81
CA ILE A 171 -10.64 11.98 -4.87
C ILE A 171 -11.59 12.07 -6.08
N PRO A 172 -11.11 12.51 -7.26
CA PRO A 172 -11.96 12.63 -8.43
C PRO A 172 -12.61 11.32 -8.84
N GLN A 173 -13.92 11.34 -9.13
CA GLN A 173 -14.64 10.16 -9.63
C GLN A 173 -14.09 9.68 -10.99
N SER A 174 -13.46 10.58 -11.76
CA SER A 174 -12.84 10.27 -13.04
C SER A 174 -11.71 9.23 -12.94
N ILE A 175 -11.02 9.14 -11.78
CA ILE A 175 -9.98 8.13 -11.52
C ILE A 175 -10.57 6.71 -11.53
N ALA A 176 -11.80 6.54 -11.06
CA ALA A 176 -12.46 5.23 -11.04
C ALA A 176 -12.81 4.69 -12.42
N ASN A 177 -12.81 5.55 -13.44
CA ASN A 177 -13.11 5.19 -14.82
C ASN A 177 -11.86 4.90 -15.65
N LEU A 178 -10.66 4.97 -15.05
CA LEU A 178 -9.41 4.67 -15.75
C LEU A 178 -9.34 3.16 -16.08
N PRO A 179 -9.29 2.77 -17.36
CA PRO A 179 -9.48 1.38 -17.78
C PRO A 179 -8.28 0.48 -17.49
N SER A 180 -7.11 1.06 -17.20
CA SER A 180 -5.85 0.33 -16.96
C SER A 180 -5.36 0.42 -15.51
N LEU A 181 -6.06 1.16 -14.64
CA LEU A 181 -5.55 1.50 -13.31
C LEU A 181 -5.57 0.30 -12.37
N ALA A 182 -4.39 -0.25 -12.09
CA ALA A 182 -4.20 -1.38 -11.20
C ALA A 182 -3.84 -0.96 -9.76
N ASN A 183 -3.11 0.14 -9.59
CA ASN A 183 -2.64 0.60 -8.29
C ASN A 183 -2.98 2.08 -8.05
N LEU A 184 -3.79 2.33 -7.02
CA LEU A 184 -4.09 3.67 -6.52
C LEU A 184 -3.61 3.82 -5.08
N VAL A 185 -2.57 4.64 -4.89
CA VAL A 185 -1.94 4.87 -3.59
C VAL A 185 -1.98 6.35 -3.26
N LEU A 186 -2.87 6.73 -2.32
CA LEU A 186 -3.10 8.12 -1.90
C LEU A 186 -2.97 8.28 -0.37
N CYS A 187 -2.38 7.30 0.31
CA CYS A 187 -2.28 7.31 1.76
C CYS A 187 -1.41 8.45 2.32
N HIS A 188 -1.65 8.84 3.57
CA HIS A 188 -0.96 9.95 4.23
C HIS A 188 -1.11 11.27 3.46
N ASN A 189 -2.36 11.69 3.27
CA ASN A 189 -2.73 13.00 2.74
C ASN A 189 -3.83 13.62 3.63
N GLN A 190 -4.49 14.68 3.14
CA GLN A 190 -5.60 15.37 3.78
C GLN A 190 -6.87 15.27 2.89
N LEU A 191 -7.00 14.17 2.13
CA LEU A 191 -8.13 13.96 1.23
C LEU A 191 -9.42 13.70 2.02
N SER A 192 -10.53 14.24 1.55
CA SER A 192 -11.83 14.21 2.22
C SER A 192 -12.96 13.75 1.28
N GLY A 193 -14.18 13.66 1.78
CA GLY A 193 -15.34 13.28 0.97
C GLY A 193 -15.48 11.77 0.85
N SER A 194 -15.74 11.27 -0.37
CA SER A 194 -16.03 9.86 -0.63
C SER A 194 -14.95 9.12 -1.40
N ILE A 195 -14.85 7.82 -1.17
CA ILE A 195 -14.11 6.91 -2.04
C ILE A 195 -14.84 6.85 -3.40
N PRO A 196 -14.14 6.99 -4.54
CA PRO A 196 -14.77 6.85 -5.86
C PRO A 196 -15.44 5.49 -6.05
N GLN A 197 -16.57 5.47 -6.77
CA GLN A 197 -17.25 4.23 -7.10
C GLN A 197 -16.58 3.57 -8.31
N PHE A 198 -15.84 2.50 -8.07
CA PHE A 198 -15.20 1.71 -9.12
C PHE A 198 -16.19 0.73 -9.76
N PRO A 199 -16.25 0.65 -11.10
CA PRO A 199 -17.01 -0.40 -11.78
C PRO A 199 -16.49 -1.79 -11.39
N GLU A 200 -17.35 -2.80 -11.36
CA GLU A 200 -16.94 -4.20 -11.11
C GLU A 200 -15.91 -4.71 -12.14
N SER A 201 -15.90 -4.15 -13.36
CA SER A 201 -14.92 -4.46 -14.40
C SER A 201 -13.56 -3.79 -14.20
N SER A 202 -13.38 -2.99 -13.15
CA SER A 202 -12.14 -2.26 -12.89
C SER A 202 -10.98 -3.24 -12.64
N PRO A 203 -9.80 -3.03 -13.26
CA PRO A 203 -8.62 -3.88 -13.04
C PRO A 203 -7.90 -3.57 -11.72
N LEU A 204 -8.50 -2.77 -10.83
CA LEU A 204 -7.87 -2.28 -9.61
C LEU A 204 -7.49 -3.44 -8.67
N LEU A 205 -6.19 -3.61 -8.45
CA LEU A 205 -5.62 -4.63 -7.56
C LEU A 205 -5.29 -4.06 -6.19
N ARG A 206 -4.93 -2.77 -6.11
CA ARG A 206 -4.50 -2.11 -4.89
C ARG A 206 -5.19 -0.76 -4.71
N LEU A 207 -5.86 -0.60 -3.56
CA LEU A 207 -6.40 0.65 -3.08
C LEU A 207 -5.85 0.98 -1.68
N ASP A 208 -5.07 2.05 -1.59
CA ASP A 208 -4.44 2.48 -0.34
C ASP A 208 -4.78 3.95 -0.05
N LEU A 209 -5.75 4.16 0.83
CA LEU A 209 -6.28 5.47 1.23
C LEU A 209 -6.04 5.76 2.72
N LYS A 210 -5.17 4.97 3.37
CA LYS A 210 -4.86 5.09 4.80
C LYS A 210 -4.45 6.51 5.19
N HIS A 211 -4.80 6.95 6.40
CA HIS A 211 -4.45 8.29 6.91
C HIS A 211 -4.89 9.41 5.96
N ASN A 212 -6.20 9.58 5.88
CA ASN A 212 -6.86 10.70 5.20
C ASN A 212 -8.04 11.17 6.09
N GLN A 213 -8.91 11.99 5.52
CA GLN A 213 -10.09 12.57 6.17
C GLN A 213 -11.39 12.14 5.46
N ILE A 214 -11.42 10.92 4.91
CA ILE A 214 -12.57 10.40 4.15
C ILE A 214 -13.72 10.09 5.12
N THR A 215 -14.92 10.61 4.84
CA THR A 215 -16.07 10.59 5.78
C THR A 215 -17.25 9.74 5.31
N SER A 216 -17.27 9.33 4.04
CA SER A 216 -18.41 8.59 3.47
C SER A 216 -18.46 7.13 3.89
N GLN A 217 -19.53 6.44 3.50
CA GLN A 217 -19.56 4.98 3.49
C GLN A 217 -18.58 4.42 2.45
N VAL A 218 -18.15 3.18 2.65
CA VAL A 218 -17.36 2.43 1.66
C VAL A 218 -18.30 2.05 0.49
N PRO A 219 -18.02 2.45 -0.76
CA PRO A 219 -18.82 2.06 -1.91
C PRO A 219 -18.57 0.59 -2.27
N ASN A 220 -19.34 0.05 -3.22
CA ASN A 220 -18.96 -1.22 -3.84
C ASN A 220 -17.55 -1.09 -4.46
N LEU A 221 -16.73 -2.10 -4.21
CA LEU A 221 -15.36 -2.21 -4.71
C LEU A 221 -15.24 -3.45 -5.60
N PRO A 222 -14.39 -3.43 -6.63
CA PRO A 222 -14.27 -4.54 -7.55
C PRO A 222 -13.63 -5.75 -6.87
N SER A 223 -14.14 -6.94 -7.19
CA SER A 223 -13.62 -8.22 -6.68
C SER A 223 -12.16 -8.53 -7.08
N THR A 224 -11.58 -7.76 -8.00
CA THR A 224 -10.17 -7.83 -8.41
C THR A 224 -9.19 -7.38 -7.34
N LEU A 225 -9.67 -6.65 -6.31
CA LEU A 225 -8.82 -6.14 -5.23
C LEU A 225 -8.09 -7.26 -4.47
N GLN A 226 -6.80 -7.04 -4.28
CA GLN A 226 -5.92 -7.89 -3.49
C GLN A 226 -5.39 -7.16 -2.24
N TYR A 227 -5.24 -5.84 -2.33
CA TYR A 227 -4.78 -4.99 -1.23
C TYR A 227 -5.78 -3.87 -0.98
N LEU A 228 -6.34 -3.82 0.22
CA LEU A 228 -7.24 -2.76 0.67
C LEU A 228 -6.78 -2.18 2.01
N SER A 229 -6.39 -0.90 2.01
CA SER A 229 -6.08 -0.16 3.24
C SER A 229 -6.87 1.13 3.28
N LEU A 230 -7.81 1.21 4.22
CA LEU A 230 -8.69 2.37 4.45
C LEU A 230 -8.53 2.92 5.88
N SER A 231 -7.51 2.47 6.62
CA SER A 231 -7.38 2.77 8.04
C SER A 231 -7.09 4.24 8.34
N SER A 232 -7.43 4.67 9.55
CA SER A 232 -7.27 6.07 9.98
C SER A 232 -7.96 7.07 9.06
N ASN A 233 -9.26 6.88 8.89
CA ASN A 233 -10.19 7.79 8.22
C ASN A 233 -11.40 8.05 9.14
N GLN A 234 -12.48 8.59 8.59
CA GLN A 234 -13.75 8.83 9.29
C GLN A 234 -14.89 8.06 8.61
N LEU A 235 -14.59 6.89 8.03
CA LEU A 235 -15.56 6.09 7.28
C LEU A 235 -16.67 5.58 8.19
N THR A 236 -17.89 5.55 7.68
CA THR A 236 -19.10 5.14 8.42
C THR A 236 -19.84 4.01 7.70
N GLY A 237 -20.86 3.45 8.36
CA GLY A 237 -21.75 2.45 7.78
C GLY A 237 -21.18 1.03 7.79
N GLN A 238 -21.94 0.12 7.17
CA GLN A 238 -21.67 -1.31 7.15
C GLN A 238 -20.81 -1.71 5.96
N VAL A 239 -19.98 -2.74 6.15
CA VAL A 239 -19.06 -3.26 5.13
C VAL A 239 -19.19 -4.77 4.90
N ASP A 240 -20.09 -5.44 5.61
CA ASP A 240 -20.32 -6.89 5.52
C ASP A 240 -20.65 -7.33 4.09
N SER A 241 -21.61 -6.66 3.45
CA SER A 241 -22.04 -6.97 2.07
C SER A 241 -20.95 -6.74 1.01
N ILE A 242 -20.00 -5.85 1.29
CA ILE A 242 -18.87 -5.53 0.42
C ILE A 242 -17.76 -6.57 0.63
N LEU A 243 -17.38 -6.80 1.89
CA LEU A 243 -16.28 -7.68 2.25
C LEU A 243 -16.51 -9.12 1.79
N VAL A 244 -17.76 -9.62 1.79
CA VAL A 244 -18.09 -10.97 1.29
C VAL A 244 -17.68 -11.17 -0.18
N LYS A 245 -17.65 -10.11 -0.98
CA LYS A 245 -17.27 -10.18 -2.40
C LYS A 245 -15.76 -10.12 -2.65
N LEU A 246 -14.98 -9.64 -1.69
CA LEU A 246 -13.54 -9.35 -1.84
C LEU A 246 -12.68 -10.56 -1.42
N ASN A 247 -13.02 -11.75 -1.92
CA ASN A 247 -12.37 -13.01 -1.55
C ASN A 247 -10.92 -13.18 -2.06
N GLY A 248 -10.47 -12.30 -2.96
CA GLY A 248 -9.09 -12.24 -3.46
C GLY A 248 -8.12 -11.45 -2.57
N LEU A 249 -8.60 -10.84 -1.46
CA LEU A 249 -7.76 -10.03 -0.59
C LEU A 249 -6.67 -10.84 0.10
N ASN A 250 -5.44 -10.32 0.03
CA ASN A 250 -4.27 -10.79 0.79
C ASN A 250 -3.82 -9.78 1.86
N PHE A 251 -4.33 -8.54 1.80
CA PHE A 251 -4.12 -7.50 2.81
C PHE A 251 -5.41 -6.70 3.01
N LEU A 252 -5.85 -6.59 4.26
CA LEU A 252 -7.00 -5.80 4.67
C LEU A 252 -6.72 -5.03 5.96
N ASP A 253 -6.86 -3.71 5.89
CA ASP A 253 -6.76 -2.83 7.06
C ASP A 253 -7.87 -1.76 7.01
N LEU A 254 -8.86 -1.90 7.91
CA LEU A 254 -9.97 -0.97 8.08
C LEU A 254 -9.93 -0.26 9.44
N ALA A 255 -8.84 -0.40 10.18
CA ALA A 255 -8.73 0.08 11.55
C ALA A 255 -8.95 1.60 11.67
N MET A 256 -9.36 2.05 12.86
CA MET A 256 -9.47 3.49 13.17
C MET A 256 -10.43 4.23 12.22
N ASN A 257 -11.68 3.78 12.19
CA ASN A 257 -12.79 4.40 11.48
C ASN A 257 -14.05 4.40 12.39
N GLN A 258 -15.22 4.65 11.81
CA GLN A 258 -16.53 4.57 12.48
C GLN A 258 -17.41 3.49 11.79
N LEU A 259 -16.79 2.43 11.27
CA LEU A 259 -17.49 1.34 10.60
C LEU A 259 -18.29 0.51 11.60
N GLU A 260 -19.49 0.08 11.22
CA GLU A 260 -20.43 -0.62 12.10
C GLU A 260 -20.98 -1.90 11.44
N GLY A 261 -21.82 -2.62 12.18
CA GLY A 261 -22.43 -3.87 11.74
C GLY A 261 -21.55 -5.10 11.98
N PRO A 262 -21.99 -6.27 11.48
CA PRO A 262 -21.32 -7.53 11.73
C PRO A 262 -20.03 -7.69 10.91
N ILE A 263 -19.09 -8.44 11.47
CA ILE A 263 -17.92 -8.93 10.71
C ILE A 263 -18.34 -10.22 9.99
N PRO A 264 -18.30 -10.28 8.64
CA PRO A 264 -18.76 -11.47 7.92
C PRO A 264 -17.84 -12.69 8.18
N PRO A 265 -18.39 -13.88 8.49
CA PRO A 265 -17.63 -15.11 8.75
C PRO A 265 -16.55 -15.46 7.71
N SER A 266 -16.86 -15.21 6.44
CA SER A 266 -15.98 -15.54 5.32
C SER A 266 -14.64 -14.81 5.36
N ILE A 267 -14.54 -13.64 6.00
CA ILE A 267 -13.30 -12.87 6.05
C ILE A 267 -12.16 -13.62 6.75
N PHE A 268 -12.49 -14.53 7.67
CA PHE A 268 -11.52 -15.35 8.39
C PHE A 268 -10.92 -16.47 7.53
N THR A 269 -11.54 -16.76 6.37
CA THR A 269 -11.06 -17.77 5.41
C THR A 269 -10.10 -17.21 4.37
N TYR A 270 -9.97 -15.87 4.30
CA TYR A 270 -9.16 -15.21 3.27
C TYR A 270 -7.66 -15.39 3.57
N PRO A 271 -6.80 -15.38 2.54
CA PRO A 271 -5.36 -15.58 2.69
C PRO A 271 -4.64 -14.33 3.23
N LEU A 272 -5.14 -13.78 4.34
CA LEU A 272 -4.63 -12.56 4.95
C LEU A 272 -3.41 -12.85 5.83
N LYS A 273 -2.39 -11.98 5.73
CA LYS A 273 -1.29 -11.95 6.71
C LYS A 273 -1.70 -11.34 8.04
N SER A 274 -2.67 -10.43 7.99
CA SER A 274 -3.16 -9.67 9.13
C SER A 274 -4.58 -9.23 8.86
N LEU A 275 -5.47 -9.36 9.84
CA LEU A 275 -6.81 -8.81 9.84
C LEU A 275 -6.89 -7.68 10.88
N GLN A 276 -6.96 -6.44 10.41
CA GLN A 276 -6.93 -5.24 11.25
C GLN A 276 -8.26 -4.49 11.12
N LEU A 277 -9.13 -4.64 12.12
CA LEU A 277 -10.46 -4.01 12.20
C LEU A 277 -10.64 -3.19 13.48
N GLN A 278 -9.56 -3.01 14.25
CA GLN A 278 -9.58 -2.37 15.55
C GLN A 278 -10.03 -0.91 15.52
N ARG A 279 -10.57 -0.41 16.63
CA ARG A 279 -11.03 0.98 16.78
C ARG A 279 -12.08 1.36 15.74
N ASN A 280 -13.16 0.59 15.74
CA ASN A 280 -14.37 0.80 14.95
C ASN A 280 -15.59 0.64 15.86
N LEU A 281 -16.78 0.52 15.26
CA LEU A 281 -18.04 0.28 15.92
C LEU A 281 -18.64 -1.09 15.55
N PHE A 282 -17.82 -2.03 15.04
CA PHE A 282 -18.28 -3.37 14.66
C PHE A 282 -18.95 -4.07 15.84
N ASP A 283 -20.06 -4.75 15.58
CA ASP A 283 -20.86 -5.45 16.57
C ASP A 283 -21.26 -6.85 16.10
N GLY A 284 -22.12 -7.53 16.87
CA GLY A 284 -22.46 -8.93 16.61
C GLY A 284 -21.47 -9.91 17.22
N THR A 285 -21.73 -11.19 16.95
CA THR A 285 -20.92 -12.32 17.42
C THR A 285 -19.80 -12.65 16.44
N LEU A 286 -18.70 -13.21 16.94
CA LEU A 286 -17.65 -13.77 16.10
C LEU A 286 -18.00 -15.21 15.71
N GLY A 287 -18.21 -15.44 14.42
CA GLY A 287 -18.54 -16.77 13.88
C GLY A 287 -17.65 -17.19 12.72
N PRO A 288 -16.32 -17.33 12.88
CA PRO A 288 -15.49 -17.95 11.85
C PRO A 288 -16.01 -19.35 11.51
N GLU A 289 -16.03 -19.71 10.23
CA GLU A 289 -16.58 -20.99 9.76
C GLU A 289 -15.65 -22.18 10.02
N ASN A 290 -14.34 -21.90 10.02
CA ASN A 290 -13.27 -22.89 10.15
C ASN A 290 -12.15 -22.33 11.04
N GLU A 291 -11.14 -23.15 11.32
CA GLU A 291 -9.94 -22.69 12.04
C GLU A 291 -9.25 -21.55 11.31
N VAL A 292 -9.07 -20.44 12.02
CA VAL A 292 -8.51 -19.20 11.46
C VAL A 292 -7.00 -19.35 11.28
N GLN A 293 -6.54 -19.23 10.04
CA GLN A 293 -5.12 -19.34 9.69
C GLN A 293 -4.39 -17.99 9.66
N ILE A 294 -5.12 -16.89 9.86
CA ILE A 294 -4.58 -15.53 9.85
C ILE A 294 -3.69 -15.35 11.09
N PRO A 295 -2.39 -15.07 10.94
CA PRO A 295 -1.46 -15.02 12.08
C PRO A 295 -1.74 -13.89 13.08
N LEU A 296 -2.22 -12.74 12.59
CA LEU A 296 -2.53 -11.56 13.39
C LEU A 296 -3.99 -11.16 13.16
N VAL A 297 -4.78 -11.18 14.23
CA VAL A 297 -6.18 -10.72 14.23
C VAL A 297 -6.33 -9.67 15.32
N ASP A 298 -6.54 -8.41 14.91
CA ASP A 298 -6.82 -7.30 15.81
C ASP A 298 -8.23 -6.77 15.60
N LEU A 299 -9.11 -7.12 16.55
CA LEU A 299 -10.50 -6.69 16.62
C LEU A 299 -10.75 -5.81 17.85
N SER A 300 -9.68 -5.31 18.47
CA SER A 300 -9.77 -4.55 19.71
C SER A 300 -10.52 -3.22 19.54
N PHE A 301 -11.09 -2.69 20.62
CA PHE A 301 -11.85 -1.42 20.60
C PHE A 301 -13.00 -1.44 19.57
N ASN A 302 -13.91 -2.39 19.74
CA ASN A 302 -15.15 -2.50 18.97
C ASN A 302 -16.34 -2.70 19.94
N ARG A 303 -17.49 -3.13 19.42
CA ARG A 303 -18.71 -3.45 20.18
C ARG A 303 -19.10 -4.93 20.04
N LEU A 304 -18.15 -5.79 19.68
CA LEU A 304 -18.36 -7.23 19.48
C LEU A 304 -18.76 -7.90 20.79
N TRP A 305 -19.68 -8.87 20.72
CA TRP A 305 -20.28 -9.50 21.89
C TRP A 305 -20.47 -11.01 21.73
N GLY A 306 -20.89 -11.67 22.82
CA GLY A 306 -21.10 -13.11 22.88
C GLY A 306 -19.84 -13.87 23.29
N PRO A 307 -19.85 -15.21 23.19
CA PRO A 307 -18.71 -16.04 23.55
C PRO A 307 -17.57 -15.91 22.52
N ILE A 308 -16.32 -16.04 23.00
CA ILE A 308 -15.15 -16.11 22.12
C ILE A 308 -15.14 -17.47 21.42
N SER A 309 -14.97 -17.49 20.09
CA SER A 309 -14.93 -18.74 19.33
C SER A 309 -13.61 -19.50 19.56
N PRO A 310 -13.64 -20.83 19.85
CA PRO A 310 -12.44 -21.65 19.97
C PRO A 310 -11.68 -21.82 18.64
N LEU A 311 -12.30 -21.50 17.49
CA LEU A 311 -11.67 -21.57 16.16
C LEU A 311 -10.58 -20.50 15.95
N LEU A 312 -10.47 -19.54 16.88
CA LEU A 312 -9.40 -18.54 16.91
C LEU A 312 -8.10 -19.06 17.58
N ALA A 313 -8.08 -20.29 18.08
CA ALA A 313 -6.94 -20.84 18.81
C ALA A 313 -5.63 -20.88 17.98
N SER A 314 -5.73 -20.98 16.65
CA SER A 314 -4.58 -21.05 15.74
C SER A 314 -3.95 -19.68 15.43
N VAL A 315 -4.58 -18.57 15.86
CA VAL A 315 -4.08 -17.21 15.67
C VAL A 315 -2.87 -16.97 16.58
N SER A 316 -1.78 -16.43 16.02
CA SER A 316 -0.56 -16.18 16.80
C SER A 316 -0.67 -14.94 17.68
N GLN A 317 -1.25 -13.86 17.15
CA GLN A 317 -1.48 -12.62 17.88
C GLN A 317 -2.95 -12.23 17.81
N LEU A 318 -3.66 -12.40 18.92
CA LEU A 318 -5.09 -12.19 19.01
C LEU A 318 -5.41 -11.04 19.99
N TYR A 319 -5.98 -9.96 19.46
CA TYR A 319 -6.38 -8.79 20.22
C TYR A 319 -7.91 -8.65 20.16
N LEU A 320 -8.58 -8.95 21.28
CA LEU A 320 -10.04 -8.84 21.44
C LEU A 320 -10.42 -7.87 22.56
N ASN A 321 -9.43 -7.14 23.10
CA ASN A 321 -9.63 -6.24 24.22
C ASN A 321 -10.52 -5.02 23.89
N ASN A 322 -11.17 -4.44 24.90
CA ASN A 322 -12.14 -3.35 24.75
C ASN A 322 -13.29 -3.73 23.81
N ASN A 323 -13.99 -4.80 24.16
CA ASN A 323 -15.20 -5.28 23.50
C ASN A 323 -16.25 -5.63 24.57
N ARG A 324 -17.25 -6.44 24.20
CA ARG A 324 -18.34 -6.91 25.06
C ARG A 324 -18.42 -8.44 25.08
N PHE A 325 -17.30 -9.14 24.94
CA PHE A 325 -17.27 -10.60 25.00
C PHE A 325 -17.66 -11.11 26.40
N THR A 326 -18.42 -12.20 26.43
CA THR A 326 -18.98 -12.82 27.64
C THR A 326 -18.62 -14.31 27.70
N GLY A 327 -18.93 -14.94 28.84
CA GLY A 327 -18.65 -16.36 29.07
C GLY A 327 -17.20 -16.63 29.43
N GLU A 328 -16.82 -17.90 29.42
CA GLU A 328 -15.46 -18.34 29.75
C GLU A 328 -14.53 -18.24 28.53
N VAL A 329 -13.25 -17.96 28.80
CA VAL A 329 -12.20 -18.04 27.78
C VAL A 329 -12.06 -19.50 27.34
N PRO A 330 -12.19 -19.83 26.05
CA PRO A 330 -12.19 -21.21 25.60
C PRO A 330 -10.88 -21.93 25.96
N ALA A 331 -10.98 -23.13 26.55
CA ALA A 331 -9.84 -23.94 26.97
C ALA A 331 -8.81 -24.16 25.85
N ARG A 332 -9.26 -24.27 24.60
CA ARG A 332 -8.38 -24.43 23.42
C ARG A 332 -7.45 -23.24 23.21
N LEU A 333 -7.90 -22.01 23.42
CA LEU A 333 -7.04 -20.82 23.33
C LEU A 333 -5.98 -20.85 24.43
N VAL A 334 -6.37 -21.27 25.64
CA VAL A 334 -5.45 -21.40 26.78
C VAL A 334 -4.39 -22.47 26.51
N GLN A 335 -4.79 -23.63 25.96
CA GLN A 335 -3.89 -24.72 25.60
C GLN A 335 -2.84 -24.27 24.57
N GLU A 336 -3.26 -23.54 23.53
CA GLU A 336 -2.35 -23.01 22.50
C GLU A 336 -1.39 -21.94 23.06
N LEU A 337 -1.84 -21.12 24.00
CA LEU A 337 -1.01 -20.10 24.65
C LEU A 337 -0.02 -20.68 25.68
N MET A 338 -0.43 -21.72 26.42
CA MET A 338 0.34 -22.33 27.51
C MET A 338 1.25 -23.48 27.04
N GLY A 339 0.92 -24.12 25.93
CA GLY A 339 1.70 -25.22 25.35
C GLY A 339 2.85 -24.74 24.47
N SER A 340 3.36 -25.62 23.61
CA SER A 340 4.28 -25.25 22.50
C SER A 340 3.52 -24.67 21.29
N GLY A 341 2.33 -24.11 21.52
CA GLY A 341 1.39 -23.72 20.49
C GLY A 341 1.81 -22.46 19.73
N ARG A 342 0.99 -22.08 18.75
CA ARG A 342 1.29 -20.93 17.87
C ARG A 342 0.97 -19.57 18.50
N MET A 343 0.15 -19.55 19.55
CA MET A 343 -0.36 -18.34 20.17
C MET A 343 0.70 -17.69 21.07
N GLN A 344 1.09 -16.47 20.73
CA GLN A 344 2.05 -15.65 21.46
C GLN A 344 1.37 -14.52 22.20
N VAL A 345 0.28 -13.95 21.66
CA VAL A 345 -0.41 -12.81 22.27
C VAL A 345 -1.89 -13.10 22.36
N LEU A 346 -2.45 -12.98 23.57
CA LEU A 346 -3.88 -13.07 23.84
C LEU A 346 -4.32 -11.91 24.74
N TYR A 347 -4.87 -10.86 24.13
CA TYR A 347 -5.32 -9.66 24.85
C TYR A 347 -6.85 -9.62 24.90
N LEU A 348 -7.39 -9.78 26.10
CA LEU A 348 -8.82 -9.89 26.38
C LEU A 348 -9.30 -8.87 27.43
N GLN A 349 -8.44 -7.94 27.85
CA GLN A 349 -8.80 -6.94 28.85
C GLN A 349 -9.98 -6.07 28.42
N HIS A 350 -10.70 -5.50 29.38
CA HIS A 350 -11.89 -4.68 29.12
C HIS A 350 -12.98 -5.42 28.35
N ASN A 351 -13.40 -6.58 28.87
CA ASN A 351 -14.54 -7.37 28.42
C ASN A 351 -15.43 -7.74 29.63
N PHE A 352 -16.30 -8.73 29.48
CA PHE A 352 -17.22 -9.26 30.50
C PHE A 352 -17.04 -10.78 30.68
N LEU A 353 -15.80 -11.27 30.51
CA LEU A 353 -15.47 -12.69 30.64
C LEU A 353 -15.56 -13.15 32.09
N THR A 354 -16.05 -14.37 32.31
CA THR A 354 -16.38 -14.91 33.65
C THR A 354 -15.36 -15.89 34.20
N GLY A 355 -14.45 -16.38 33.38
CA GLY A 355 -13.46 -17.37 33.81
C GLY A 355 -12.44 -17.73 32.74
N ILE A 356 -11.37 -18.39 33.16
CA ILE A 356 -10.33 -18.96 32.30
C ILE A 356 -9.75 -20.21 32.99
N GLU A 357 -9.63 -21.31 32.25
CA GLU A 357 -9.09 -22.57 32.77
C GLU A 357 -7.56 -22.56 32.81
N ILE A 358 -6.97 -21.82 33.75
CA ILE A 358 -5.54 -21.94 34.08
C ILE A 358 -5.44 -22.60 35.44
N SER A 359 -4.86 -23.80 35.50
CA SER A 359 -4.75 -24.56 36.76
C SER A 359 -4.06 -23.71 37.85
N PRO A 360 -4.65 -23.57 39.05
CA PRO A 360 -4.19 -22.64 40.09
C PRO A 360 -2.94 -23.08 40.85
N ALA A 361 -2.06 -23.88 40.24
CA ALA A 361 -0.78 -24.20 40.86
C ALA A 361 0.08 -22.92 40.89
N SER A 362 0.59 -22.59 42.07
CA SER A 362 1.34 -21.39 42.46
C SER A 362 2.67 -21.15 41.73
N SER A 363 2.84 -21.70 40.52
CA SER A 363 4.06 -21.63 39.71
C SER A 363 3.82 -21.63 38.20
N VAL A 364 2.58 -21.45 37.71
CA VAL A 364 2.32 -21.37 36.26
C VAL A 364 2.78 -20.01 35.73
N SER A 365 4.04 -19.93 35.30
CA SER A 365 4.55 -18.82 34.51
C SER A 365 4.14 -19.02 33.05
N LEU A 366 3.71 -17.94 32.38
CA LEU A 366 3.51 -17.96 30.94
C LEU A 366 4.79 -18.43 30.23
N PRO A 367 4.68 -19.21 29.14
CA PRO A 367 5.83 -19.57 28.31
C PRO A 367 6.61 -18.33 27.86
N THR A 368 7.92 -18.49 27.63
CA THR A 368 8.75 -17.38 27.14
C THR A 368 8.23 -16.90 25.78
N GLY A 369 7.92 -15.61 25.66
CA GLY A 369 7.35 -15.02 24.46
C GLY A 369 5.81 -15.02 24.41
N ALA A 370 5.14 -15.68 25.36
CA ALA A 370 3.70 -15.59 25.52
C ALA A 370 3.30 -14.35 26.34
N SER A 371 2.22 -13.69 25.94
CA SER A 371 1.67 -12.50 26.60
C SER A 371 0.15 -12.64 26.73
N LEU A 372 -0.32 -12.60 27.98
CA LEU A 372 -1.74 -12.70 28.33
C LEU A 372 -2.16 -11.45 29.10
N CYS A 373 -3.24 -10.80 28.66
CA CYS A 373 -3.82 -9.68 29.39
C CYS A 373 -5.32 -9.87 29.59
N LEU A 374 -5.73 -9.93 30.87
CA LEU A 374 -7.10 -10.27 31.29
C LEU A 374 -7.76 -9.22 32.17
N GLN A 375 -7.08 -8.10 32.42
CA GLN A 375 -7.57 -7.06 33.34
C GLN A 375 -8.97 -6.55 33.00
N PHE A 376 -9.71 -6.10 34.01
CA PHE A 376 -11.01 -5.47 33.84
C PHE A 376 -12.05 -6.39 33.15
N ASN A 377 -12.15 -7.63 33.64
CA ASN A 377 -13.18 -8.62 33.30
C ASN A 377 -13.99 -9.02 34.55
N CYS A 378 -15.09 -9.76 34.36
CA CYS A 378 -15.95 -10.29 35.42
C CYS A 378 -15.39 -11.59 36.01
N MET A 379 -14.11 -11.59 36.39
CA MET A 379 -13.41 -12.74 36.95
C MET A 379 -12.21 -12.29 37.77
N VAL A 380 -11.68 -13.16 38.63
CA VAL A 380 -10.36 -12.95 39.25
C VAL A 380 -9.27 -13.48 38.30
N PRO A 381 -8.38 -12.63 37.76
CA PRO A 381 -7.32 -13.10 36.89
C PRO A 381 -6.37 -14.06 37.63
N PRO A 382 -5.95 -15.17 36.99
CA PRO A 382 -4.87 -16.00 37.53
C PRO A 382 -3.59 -15.16 37.67
N VAL A 383 -2.83 -15.44 38.74
CA VAL A 383 -1.76 -14.58 39.27
C VAL A 383 -0.78 -14.12 38.18
N GLY A 384 -0.38 -12.84 38.22
CA GLY A 384 0.79 -12.33 37.49
C GLY A 384 0.68 -12.29 35.96
N THR A 385 -0.46 -11.90 35.40
CA THR A 385 -0.60 -11.61 33.96
C THR A 385 -0.27 -10.14 33.67
N PRO A 386 0.99 -9.77 33.34
CA PRO A 386 1.36 -8.39 33.09
C PRO A 386 0.67 -7.89 31.83
N CYS A 387 -0.16 -6.87 31.99
CA CYS A 387 -0.79 -6.16 30.88
C CYS A 387 0.09 -4.98 30.42
N PRO A 388 -0.05 -4.55 29.15
CA PRO A 388 0.53 -3.29 28.71
C PRO A 388 0.06 -2.12 29.57
N LEU A 389 0.89 -1.09 29.75
CA LEU A 389 0.55 0.10 30.56
C LEU A 389 -0.79 0.75 30.17
N LYS A 390 -1.16 0.68 28.90
CA LYS A 390 -2.42 1.24 28.36
C LYS A 390 -3.67 0.42 28.75
N ALA A 391 -3.53 -0.74 29.39
CA ALA A 391 -4.64 -1.56 29.84
C ALA A 391 -5.30 -1.03 31.13
N GLY A 392 -4.66 -0.11 31.84
CA GLY A 392 -5.10 0.38 33.14
C GLY A 392 -4.52 -0.44 34.30
N THR A 393 -4.99 -0.16 35.51
CA THR A 393 -4.46 -0.77 36.75
C THR A 393 -5.48 -1.66 37.46
N GLN A 394 -6.75 -1.61 37.04
CA GLN A 394 -7.83 -2.37 37.68
C GLN A 394 -7.77 -3.84 37.28
N LYS A 395 -7.63 -4.72 38.27
CA LYS A 395 -7.53 -6.17 38.05
C LYS A 395 -8.85 -6.78 37.58
N THR A 396 -9.93 -6.45 38.27
CA THR A 396 -11.28 -6.98 38.02
C THR A 396 -12.22 -5.84 37.64
N ARG A 397 -13.28 -6.16 36.90
CA ARG A 397 -14.40 -5.25 36.65
C ARG A 397 -15.22 -5.09 37.95
N PRO A 398 -15.81 -3.90 38.23
CA PRO A 398 -16.70 -3.70 39.36
C PRO A 398 -17.88 -4.69 39.37
N ALA A 399 -18.23 -5.21 40.55
CA ALA A 399 -19.22 -6.28 40.71
C ALA A 399 -20.64 -5.86 40.27
N ASP A 400 -20.99 -4.58 40.42
CA ASP A 400 -22.23 -3.98 39.93
C ASP A 400 -22.39 -4.04 38.40
N GLN A 401 -21.28 -4.22 37.67
CA GLN A 401 -21.27 -4.39 36.22
C GLN A 401 -21.19 -5.87 35.78
N CYS A 402 -21.20 -6.80 36.73
CA CYS A 402 -21.05 -8.24 36.52
C CYS A 402 -22.17 -9.02 37.22
N PRO A 403 -23.45 -8.82 36.84
CA PRO A 403 -24.60 -9.37 37.57
C PRO A 403 -24.61 -10.90 37.64
N ASP A 404 -24.03 -11.56 36.62
CA ASP A 404 -24.01 -13.02 36.52
C ASP A 404 -22.78 -13.67 37.18
N TRP A 405 -21.79 -12.88 37.62
CA TRP A 405 -20.57 -13.39 38.25
C TRP A 405 -20.70 -13.40 39.77
N ARG A 406 -20.54 -14.58 40.39
CA ARG A 406 -20.73 -14.78 41.84
C ARG A 406 -19.44 -14.83 42.66
N GLY A 407 -18.28 -14.51 42.06
CA GLY A 407 -16.97 -14.57 42.71
C GLY A 407 -16.23 -15.84 42.37
#